data_AF-A0AB74HKL9-F1
#
_entry.id   AF-A0AB74HKL9-F1
#
_cell.length_a   1.000
_cell.length_b   1.000
_cell.length_c   1.000
_cell.angle_alpha   90.00
_cell.angle_beta   90.00
_cell.angle_gamma   90.00
#
_symmetry.space_group_name_H-M   'P 1'
#
loop_
_entity.id
_entity.type
_entity.pdbx_description
1 polymer ?
#
loop_
_entity_poly.entity_id
_entity_poly.type
_entity_poly.pdbx_seq_one_letter_code
_entity_poly.pdbx_strand_id
1 'polypeptide(L)'
;MLSFILTFRRMFRGIWRGLKEPEFQVLFSLAFLTILSGTLFYSRFEDMRWLDALYFSVITLTTIGYGDFVPTTDIGKVFTIGYVITGVGIMVGFVTQVFNHLQQARLEEIKNKRKMPPSD
;
A
#
# COMPACT_ATOMS: atom_id res chain seq x y z
N MET A 1 -29.42 8.08 11.16
CA MET A 1 -28.98 7.83 9.77
C MET A 1 -28.12 8.97 9.20
N LEU A 2 -28.48 10.26 9.41
CA LEU A 2 -27.70 11.40 8.92
C LEU A 2 -26.25 11.45 9.45
N SER A 3 -26.04 11.24 10.75
CA SER A 3 -24.69 11.26 11.36
C SER A 3 -23.78 10.17 10.80
N PHE A 4 -24.35 9.01 10.46
CA PHE A 4 -23.62 7.91 9.83
C PHE A 4 -23.10 8.30 8.45
N ILE A 5 -23.97 8.89 7.61
CA ILE A 5 -23.59 9.37 6.27
C ILE A 5 -22.53 10.47 6.34
N LEU A 6 -22.65 11.40 7.29
CA LEU A 6 -21.67 12.48 7.46
C LEU A 6 -20.30 11.97 7.91
N THR A 7 -20.27 11.01 8.85
CA THR A 7 -19.03 10.36 9.28
C THR A 7 -18.39 9.59 8.14
N PHE A 8 -19.19 8.85 7.36
CA PHE A 8 -18.71 8.13 6.19
C PHE A 8 -18.09 9.08 5.15
N ARG A 9 -18.77 10.21 4.84
CA ARG A 9 -18.27 11.23 3.92
C ARG A 9 -17.04 11.97 4.45
N ARG A 10 -16.88 12.08 5.77
CA ARG A 10 -15.68 12.63 6.41
C ARG A 10 -14.50 11.67 6.29
N MET A 11 -14.74 10.38 6.54
CA MET A 11 -13.72 9.34 6.44
C MET A 11 -13.22 9.19 5.00
N PHE A 12 -14.14 9.16 4.03
CA PHE A 12 -13.81 9.08 2.61
C PHE A 12 -12.96 10.29 2.15
N ARG A 13 -13.32 11.50 2.58
CA ARG A 13 -12.50 12.70 2.30
C ARG A 13 -11.14 12.66 2.98
N GLY A 14 -11.03 12.09 4.17
CA GLY A 14 -9.75 11.89 4.86
C GLY A 14 -8.82 10.97 4.06
N ILE A 15 -9.33 9.82 3.65
CA ILE A 15 -8.61 8.86 2.79
C ILE A 15 -8.19 9.55 1.48
N TRP A 16 -9.11 10.25 0.83
CA TRP A 16 -8.84 10.93 -0.44
C TRP A 16 -7.79 12.04 -0.32
N ARG A 17 -7.68 12.68 0.85
CA ARG A 17 -6.61 13.65 1.13
C ARG A 17 -5.27 12.97 1.34
N GLY A 18 -5.23 11.88 2.11
CA GLY A 18 -4.02 11.08 2.30
C GLY A 18 -3.46 10.54 0.97
N LEU A 19 -4.33 10.12 0.05
CA LEU A 19 -3.94 9.69 -1.31
C LEU A 19 -3.35 10.82 -2.18
N LYS A 20 -3.55 12.09 -1.81
CA LYS A 20 -2.99 13.24 -2.55
C LYS A 20 -1.59 13.63 -2.06
N GLU A 21 -1.13 13.10 -0.94
CA GLU A 21 0.22 13.35 -0.45
C GLU A 21 1.24 12.73 -1.42
N PRO A 22 2.31 13.45 -1.81
CA PRO A 22 3.27 13.00 -2.81
C PRO A 22 3.94 11.67 -2.41
N GLU A 23 4.20 11.49 -1.11
CA GLU A 23 4.83 10.28 -0.57
C GLU A 23 3.93 9.04 -0.74
N PHE A 24 2.61 9.19 -0.49
CA PHE A 24 1.64 8.13 -0.77
C PHE A 24 1.52 7.86 -2.26
N GLN A 25 1.49 8.89 -3.11
CA GLN A 25 1.41 8.73 -4.57
C GLN A 25 2.58 7.93 -5.14
N VAL A 26 3.80 8.16 -4.65
CA VAL A 26 4.98 7.39 -5.05
C VAL A 26 4.80 5.92 -4.68
N LEU A 27 4.39 5.61 -3.45
CA LEU A 27 4.18 4.22 -3.03
C LEU A 27 3.06 3.53 -3.81
N PHE A 28 1.95 4.22 -4.08
CA PHE A 28 0.87 3.70 -4.91
C PHE A 28 1.33 3.45 -6.35
N SER A 29 2.14 4.35 -6.90
CA SER A 29 2.71 4.20 -8.25
C SER A 29 3.67 3.02 -8.30
N LEU A 30 4.54 2.86 -7.31
CA LEU A 30 5.46 1.72 -7.20
C LEU A 30 4.71 0.40 -7.04
N ALA A 31 3.67 0.35 -6.20
CA ALA A 31 2.82 -0.82 -6.05
C ALA A 31 2.13 -1.18 -7.37
N PHE A 32 1.55 -0.19 -8.06
CA PHE A 32 0.90 -0.39 -9.35
C PHE A 32 1.88 -0.91 -10.41
N LEU A 33 3.07 -0.30 -10.53
CA LEU A 33 4.10 -0.73 -11.47
C LEU A 33 4.62 -2.13 -11.15
N THR A 34 4.75 -2.47 -9.86
CA THR A 34 5.16 -3.81 -9.42
C THR A 34 4.09 -4.84 -9.77
N ILE A 35 2.81 -4.56 -9.49
CA ILE A 35 1.71 -5.47 -9.86
C ILE A 35 1.65 -5.65 -11.38
N LEU A 36 1.80 -4.57 -12.14
CA LEU A 36 1.80 -4.63 -13.59
C LEU A 36 2.97 -5.47 -14.13
N SER A 37 4.18 -5.27 -13.59
CA SER A 37 5.36 -6.04 -14.00
C SER A 37 5.22 -7.52 -13.64
N GLY A 38 4.71 -7.85 -12.46
CA GLY A 38 4.38 -9.21 -12.05
C GLY A 38 3.36 -9.85 -12.98
N THR A 39 2.26 -9.15 -13.26
CA THR A 39 1.18 -9.67 -14.12
C THR A 39 1.69 -10.01 -15.51
N LEU A 40 2.48 -9.11 -16.12
CA LEU A 40 3.08 -9.32 -17.44
C LEU A 40 4.09 -10.48 -17.42
N PHE A 41 4.92 -10.55 -16.36
CA PHE A 41 5.92 -11.58 -16.22
C PHE A 41 5.28 -12.98 -16.07
N TYR A 42 4.38 -13.16 -15.10
CA TYR A 42 3.77 -14.46 -14.83
C TYR A 42 2.85 -14.91 -15.98
N SER A 43 2.17 -13.98 -16.65
CA SER A 43 1.40 -14.34 -17.84
C SER A 43 2.28 -14.82 -19.00
N ARG A 44 3.51 -14.29 -19.11
CA ARG A 44 4.42 -14.63 -20.22
C ARG A 44 5.31 -15.84 -19.95
N PHE A 45 5.78 -16.02 -18.72
CA PHE A 45 6.79 -17.02 -18.35
C PHE A 45 6.24 -18.20 -17.57
N GLU A 46 5.06 -18.07 -16.94
CA GLU A 46 4.37 -19.15 -16.23
C GLU A 46 3.06 -19.55 -16.92
N ASP A 47 2.82 -19.07 -18.14
CA ASP A 47 1.62 -19.31 -18.96
C ASP A 47 0.29 -19.08 -18.21
N MET A 48 0.30 -18.24 -17.17
CA MET A 48 -0.89 -17.88 -16.41
C MET A 48 -1.82 -17.02 -17.25
N ARG A 49 -3.14 -17.24 -17.14
CA ARG A 49 -4.11 -16.31 -17.72
C ARG A 49 -3.92 -14.94 -17.09
N TRP A 50 -4.16 -13.87 -17.84
CA TRP A 50 -3.96 -12.49 -17.37
C TRP A 50 -4.60 -12.18 -16.01
N LEU A 51 -5.83 -12.68 -15.79
CA LEU A 51 -6.53 -12.46 -14.52
C LEU A 51 -5.89 -13.27 -13.37
N ASP A 52 -5.45 -14.49 -13.64
CA ASP A 52 -4.78 -15.37 -12.67
C ASP A 52 -3.39 -14.81 -12.32
N ALA A 53 -2.66 -14.30 -13.30
CA ALA A 53 -1.37 -13.62 -13.11
C ALA A 53 -1.51 -12.32 -12.30
N LEU A 54 -2.56 -11.53 -12.56
CA LEU A 54 -2.88 -10.33 -11.79
C LEU A 54 -3.24 -10.70 -10.35
N TYR A 55 -4.11 -11.67 -10.18
CA TYR A 55 -4.49 -12.20 -8.88
C TYR A 55 -3.26 -12.69 -8.11
N PHE A 56 -2.43 -13.54 -8.71
CA PHE A 56 -1.19 -14.03 -8.11
C PHE A 56 -0.24 -12.89 -7.71
N SER A 57 -0.06 -11.91 -8.59
CA SER A 57 0.76 -10.72 -8.34
C SER A 57 0.27 -9.92 -7.13
N VAL A 58 -1.04 -9.72 -7.00
CA VAL A 58 -1.65 -8.98 -5.88
C VAL A 58 -1.53 -9.76 -4.57
N ILE A 59 -1.95 -11.03 -4.54
CA ILE A 59 -1.91 -11.84 -3.30
C ILE A 59 -0.47 -12.09 -2.83
N THR A 60 0.49 -12.14 -3.74
CA THR A 60 1.92 -12.28 -3.40
C THR A 60 2.49 -10.97 -2.86
N LEU A 61 2.21 -9.83 -3.50
CA LEU A 61 2.67 -8.52 -3.03
C LEU A 61 2.12 -8.17 -1.64
N THR A 62 0.85 -8.54 -1.40
CA THR A 62 0.14 -8.32 -0.14
C THR A 62 0.39 -9.41 0.89
N THR A 63 1.27 -10.37 0.61
CA THR A 63 1.65 -11.49 1.51
C THR A 63 0.50 -12.42 1.90
N ILE A 64 -0.61 -12.43 1.15
CA ILE A 64 -1.74 -13.33 1.37
C ILE A 64 -1.38 -14.75 0.95
N GLY A 65 -0.90 -14.93 -0.29
CA GLY A 65 -0.33 -16.19 -0.78
C GLY A 65 -1.19 -17.46 -0.55
N TYR A 66 -2.35 -17.55 -1.20
CA TYR A 66 -3.26 -18.71 -1.04
C TYR A 66 -2.68 -20.06 -1.50
N GLY A 67 -1.66 -20.06 -2.37
CA GLY A 67 -0.96 -21.27 -2.83
C GLY A 67 -1.69 -22.06 -3.92
N ASP A 68 -2.74 -21.48 -4.49
CA ASP A 68 -3.48 -21.99 -5.65
C ASP A 68 -2.72 -21.80 -6.98
N PHE A 69 -1.92 -20.74 -7.08
CA PHE A 69 -0.94 -20.53 -8.14
C PHE A 69 0.47 -20.44 -7.56
N VAL A 70 1.43 -21.09 -8.23
CA VAL A 70 2.85 -21.05 -7.85
C VAL A 70 3.73 -21.06 -9.11
N PRO A 71 4.86 -20.33 -9.12
CA PRO A 71 5.80 -20.39 -10.22
C PRO A 71 6.46 -21.77 -10.29
N THR A 72 6.39 -22.39 -11.45
CA THR A 72 6.94 -23.73 -11.72
C THR A 72 8.31 -23.66 -12.38
N THR A 73 8.58 -22.59 -13.13
CA THR A 73 9.86 -22.39 -13.81
C THR A 73 10.91 -21.83 -12.86
N ASP A 74 12.18 -22.13 -13.11
CA ASP A 74 13.27 -21.62 -12.27
C ASP A 74 13.42 -20.09 -12.40
N ILE A 75 13.19 -19.54 -13.60
CA ILE A 75 13.18 -18.10 -13.80
C ILE A 75 12.01 -17.44 -13.05
N GLY A 76 10.84 -18.10 -13.01
CA GLY A 76 9.70 -17.63 -12.25
C GLY A 76 9.95 -17.61 -10.76
N LYS A 77 10.56 -18.67 -10.21
CA LYS A 77 10.96 -18.70 -8.79
C LYS A 77 11.94 -17.58 -8.45
N VAL A 78 12.97 -17.38 -9.27
CA VAL A 78 13.96 -16.30 -9.06
C VAL A 78 13.30 -14.92 -9.14
N PHE A 79 12.42 -14.70 -10.12
CA PHE A 79 11.65 -13.47 -10.23
C PHE A 79 10.77 -13.25 -8.99
N THR A 80 10.05 -14.28 -8.53
CA THR A 80 9.18 -14.20 -7.35
C THR A 80 9.96 -13.85 -6.09
N ILE A 81 11.18 -14.35 -5.91
CA ILE A 81 12.05 -13.97 -4.78
C ILE A 81 12.29 -12.45 -4.78
N GLY A 82 12.71 -11.90 -5.92
CA GLY A 82 12.91 -10.45 -6.06
C GLY A 82 11.61 -9.66 -5.86
N TYR A 83 10.52 -10.15 -6.46
CA TYR A 83 9.19 -9.56 -6.39
C TYR A 83 8.68 -9.43 -4.95
N VAL A 84 8.85 -10.47 -4.13
CA VAL A 84 8.45 -10.47 -2.72
C VAL A 84 9.31 -9.49 -1.91
N ILE A 85 10.62 -9.43 -2.14
CA ILE A 85 11.50 -8.45 -1.47
C ILE A 85 11.04 -7.01 -1.77
N THR A 86 10.75 -6.71 -3.04
CA THR A 86 10.19 -5.40 -3.43
C THR A 86 8.84 -5.14 -2.77
N GLY A 87 7.94 -6.14 -2.77
CA GLY A 87 6.62 -6.04 -2.14
C GLY A 87 6.68 -5.74 -0.65
N VAL A 88 7.55 -6.43 0.09
CA VAL A 88 7.77 -6.16 1.52
C VAL A 88 8.30 -4.73 1.73
N GLY A 89 9.24 -4.27 0.90
CA GLY A 89 9.73 -2.89 0.96
C GLY A 89 8.63 -1.84 0.76
N ILE A 90 7.75 -2.06 -0.20
CA ILE A 90 6.59 -1.19 -0.46
C ILE A 90 5.63 -1.18 0.75
N MET A 91 5.33 -2.36 1.30
CA MET A 91 4.45 -2.49 2.48
C MET A 91 5.02 -1.78 3.71
N VAL A 92 6.33 -1.94 3.97
CA VAL A 92 7.03 -1.20 5.03
C VAL A 92 6.94 0.31 4.77
N GLY A 93 7.14 0.75 3.52
CA GLY A 93 6.97 2.15 3.13
C GLY A 93 5.59 2.70 3.49
N PHE A 94 4.52 1.97 3.20
CA PHE A 94 3.16 2.39 3.57
C PHE A 94 2.98 2.51 5.08
N VAL A 95 3.48 1.54 5.86
CA VAL A 95 3.40 1.58 7.33
C VAL A 95 4.17 2.77 7.89
N THR A 96 5.38 3.03 7.41
CA THR A 96 6.20 4.17 7.81
C THR A 96 5.51 5.49 7.48
N GLN A 97 4.86 5.59 6.33
CA GLN A 97 4.12 6.79 5.92
C GLN A 97 2.94 7.09 6.85
N VAL A 98 2.14 6.08 7.18
CA VAL A 98 1.06 6.22 8.15
C VAL A 98 1.62 6.64 9.52
N PHE A 99 2.71 6.02 9.95
CA PHE A 99 3.35 6.36 11.23
C PHE A 99 3.85 7.82 11.28
N ASN A 100 4.51 8.28 10.22
CA ASN A 100 5.01 9.65 10.10
C ASN A 100 3.87 10.68 10.15
N HIS A 101 2.77 10.41 9.44
CA HIS A 101 1.60 11.29 9.46
C HIS A 101 0.96 11.39 10.85
N LEU A 102 0.85 10.25 11.56
CA LEU A 102 0.35 10.22 12.94
C LEU A 102 1.28 10.95 13.93
N GLN A 103 2.60 10.83 13.75
CA GLN A 103 3.58 11.57 14.57
C GLN A 103 3.51 13.07 14.34
N GLN A 104 3.44 13.52 13.07
CA GLN A 104 3.35 14.94 12.75
C GLN A 104 2.10 15.58 13.38
N ALA A 105 0.94 14.92 13.27
CA ALA A 105 -0.29 15.38 13.90
C ALA A 105 -0.15 15.52 15.44
N ARG A 106 0.52 14.57 16.10
CA ARG A 106 0.78 14.64 17.55
C ARG A 106 1.75 15.76 17.92
N LEU A 107 2.80 15.98 17.14
CA LEU A 107 3.79 17.04 17.39
C LEU A 107 3.17 18.44 17.24
N GLU A 108 2.29 18.62 16.27
CA GLU A 108 1.53 19.86 16.11
C GLU A 108 0.62 20.13 17.31
N GLU A 109 -0.07 19.10 17.83
CA GLU A 109 -0.90 19.23 19.03
C GLU A 109 -0.10 19.64 20.26
N ILE A 110 1.07 19.02 20.49
CA ILE A 110 1.97 19.36 21.60
C ILE A 110 2.49 20.80 21.46
N LYS A 111 2.93 21.20 20.26
CA LYS A 111 3.38 22.57 19.99
C LYS A 111 2.26 23.58 20.24
N ASN A 112 1.03 23.27 19.86
CA ASN A 112 -0.10 24.17 20.04
C ASN A 112 -0.45 24.33 21.54
N LYS A 113 -0.43 23.24 22.31
CA LYS A 113 -0.61 23.28 23.78
C LYS A 113 0.46 24.10 24.50
N ARG A 114 1.73 24.03 24.05
CA ARG A 114 2.83 24.83 24.63
C ARG A 114 2.75 26.33 24.31
N LYS A 115 2.00 26.74 23.28
CA LYS A 115 1.84 28.14 22.87
C LYS A 115 0.66 28.85 23.56
N MET A 116 -0.22 28.11 24.24
CA MET A 116 -1.30 28.72 25.02
C MET A 116 -0.73 29.29 26.33
N PRO A 117 -0.99 30.58 26.66
CA PRO A 117 -0.64 31.13 27.97
C PRO A 117 -1.38 30.36 29.08
N PRO A 118 -0.87 30.36 30.32
CA PRO A 118 -1.59 29.80 31.46
C PRO A 118 -2.99 30.40 31.49
N SER A 119 -4.00 29.53 31.52
CA SER A 119 -5.37 29.96 31.81
C SER A 119 -5.44 30.25 33.30
N ASP A 120 -5.22 31.51 33.67
CA ASP A 120 -5.60 32.04 34.99
C ASP A 120 -7.13 31.99 35.18
#